data_AF-A0A7T3DI55-F1
#
_entry.id   AF-A0A7T3DI55-F1
#
_cell.length_a   1.000
_cell.length_b   1.000
_cell.length_c   1.000
_cell.angle_alpha   90.00
_cell.angle_beta   90.00
_cell.angle_gamma   90.00
#
_symmetry.space_group_name_H-M   'P 1'
#
loop_
_entity.id
_entity.type
_entity.pdbx_description
1 polymer ?
#
loop_
_entity_poly.entity_id
_entity_poly.type
_entity_poly.pdbx_seq_one_letter_code
_entity_poly.pdbx_strand_id
1 'polypeptide(L)'
;MSSYRDDGDRIVGYDKEAKGVRTMLKSGMVRKEAAKHPANMTSLRKRAQMMLVRMASPKHLGARGTQNGAEVGFFGRAERIARVHHFGERDSVRPGGPQYDYPARPLLGIGRMEREAVLAAVLNYLNTA
;
A
#
# COMPACT_ATOMS: atom_id res chain seq x y z
N MET A 1 -8.61 10.78 -30.04
CA MET A 1 -7.29 10.89 -30.79
C MET A 1 -6.33 11.84 -30.06
N SER A 2 -5.54 11.32 -29.02
CA SER A 2 -4.56 11.95 -28.10
C SER A 2 -3.62 12.90 -28.85
N SER A 3 -3.86 14.30 -28.74
CA SER A 3 -3.23 15.47 -29.41
C SER A 3 -1.85 15.75 -28.81
N TYR A 4 -1.18 14.62 -28.24
CA TYR A 4 0.13 15.06 -27.71
C TYR A 4 1.25 14.50 -28.60
N ARG A 5 2.27 15.51 -28.90
CA ARG A 5 3.41 15.13 -29.75
C ARG A 5 4.71 15.22 -28.94
N ASP A 6 5.41 14.13 -28.95
CA ASP A 6 6.66 14.05 -28.17
C ASP A 6 7.83 14.64 -28.98
N ASP A 7 8.44 15.71 -28.39
CA ASP A 7 9.57 16.39 -29.08
C ASP A 7 10.83 16.31 -28.20
N GLY A 8 11.12 15.15 -27.76
CA GLY A 8 12.35 14.94 -26.96
C GLY A 8 12.17 15.41 -25.50
N ASP A 9 12.82 16.72 -25.20
CA ASP A 9 12.85 17.25 -23.81
C ASP A 9 11.54 18.00 -23.49
N ARG A 10 10.68 18.12 -24.51
CA ARG A 10 9.39 18.81 -24.28
C ARG A 10 8.24 18.02 -24.93
N ILE A 11 7.11 18.10 -24.23
CA ILE A 11 5.89 17.52 -24.83
C ILE A 11 4.91 18.64 -25.18
N VAL A 12 4.48 18.57 -26.54
CA VAL A 12 3.55 19.61 -27.00
C VAL A 12 2.14 19.01 -27.14
N GLY A 13 1.21 19.69 -26.42
CA GLY A 13 -0.18 19.20 -26.58
C GLY A 13 -1.18 20.34 -26.36
N TYR A 14 -2.49 19.95 -26.70
CA TYR A 14 -3.59 20.95 -26.58
C TYR A 14 -4.13 20.93 -25.15
N ASP A 15 -4.01 22.05 -24.46
CA ASP A 15 -4.51 22.25 -23.08
C ASP A 15 -5.97 22.74 -23.10
N LYS A 16 -6.86 21.96 -22.54
CA LYS A 16 -8.31 22.25 -22.64
C LYS A 16 -8.69 23.43 -21.74
N GLU A 17 -7.92 23.64 -20.73
CA GLU A 17 -8.21 24.75 -19.79
C GLU A 17 -7.73 26.09 -20.37
N ALA A 18 -6.74 26.00 -21.15
CA ALA A 18 -6.20 27.28 -21.70
C ALA A 18 -6.61 27.45 -23.16
N LYS A 19 -7.44 26.55 -23.63
CA LYS A 19 -7.95 26.49 -25.01
C LYS A 19 -6.86 26.82 -26.03
N GLY A 20 -5.71 26.18 -25.87
CA GLY A 20 -4.63 26.42 -26.86
C GLY A 20 -3.52 25.37 -26.70
N VAL A 21 -2.40 25.44 -27.77
CA VAL A 21 -1.32 24.42 -27.74
C VAL A 21 -0.25 24.88 -26.73
N ARG A 22 -0.03 23.86 -25.78
CA ARG A 22 1.06 24.19 -24.84
C ARG A 22 2.18 23.15 -24.91
N THR A 23 3.39 23.86 -24.46
CA THR A 23 4.57 22.95 -24.44
C THR A 23 5.05 22.78 -23.00
N MET A 24 5.07 21.46 -22.67
CA MET A 24 5.64 21.24 -21.33
C MET A 24 7.00 20.54 -21.41
N LEU A 25 7.90 21.09 -20.37
CA LEU A 25 9.22 20.41 -20.32
C LEU A 25 9.09 19.09 -19.55
N LYS A 26 9.67 18.00 -20.04
CA LYS A 26 9.60 16.66 -19.42
C LYS A 26 10.38 16.65 -18.09
N SER A 27 11.38 17.43 -18.02
CA SER A 27 12.16 17.52 -16.77
C SER A 27 11.31 18.10 -15.63
N GLY A 28 10.54 18.99 -15.90
CA GLY A 28 9.63 19.54 -14.86
C GLY A 28 8.59 18.52 -14.40
N MET A 29 8.20 17.60 -15.23
CA MET A 29 7.20 16.57 -14.87
C MET A 29 7.82 15.49 -13.97
N VAL A 30 9.06 15.07 -14.33
CA VAL A 30 9.73 14.02 -13.53
C VAL A 30 10.03 14.57 -12.13
N ARG A 31 10.43 15.81 -12.05
CA ARG A 31 10.71 16.43 -10.73
C ARG A 31 9.45 16.47 -9.86
N LYS A 32 8.35 16.77 -10.40
CA LYS A 32 7.10 16.76 -9.60
C LYS A 32 6.74 15.34 -9.15
N GLU A 33 7.13 14.42 -9.96
CA GLU A 33 6.88 13.03 -9.52
C GLU A 33 7.81 12.62 -8.38
N ALA A 34 9.08 12.97 -8.38
CA ALA A 34 10.06 12.64 -7.33
C ALA A 34 9.74 13.39 -6.04
N ALA A 35 9.29 14.63 -6.02
CA ALA A 35 8.84 15.36 -4.82
C ALA A 35 7.65 14.67 -4.15
N LYS A 36 6.94 13.85 -4.80
CA LYS A 36 5.78 13.12 -4.23
C LYS A 36 6.25 11.87 -3.48
N HIS A 37 7.55 11.40 -3.80
CA HIS A 37 7.97 10.19 -3.06
C HIS A 37 9.42 10.36 -2.59
N PRO A 38 9.57 11.05 -1.47
CA PRO A 38 10.95 11.35 -1.02
C PRO A 38 11.66 10.10 -0.48
N ALA A 39 12.85 9.78 -0.90
CA ALA A 39 13.75 8.63 -0.62
C ALA A 39 14.14 8.60 0.86
N ASN A 40 13.91 9.68 1.72
CA ASN A 40 14.20 9.65 3.17
C ASN A 40 13.08 10.34 3.96
N MET A 41 12.03 9.53 4.18
CA MET A 41 10.84 10.08 4.86
C MET A 41 10.96 9.90 6.37
N THR A 42 10.56 10.97 7.08
CA THR A 42 10.45 10.82 8.56
C THR A 42 9.45 9.72 8.92
N SER A 43 9.68 9.03 10.04
CA SER A 43 8.87 7.88 10.54
C SER A 43 7.38 8.22 10.58
N LEU A 44 7.05 9.46 10.80
CA LEU A 44 5.64 9.86 10.81
C LEU A 44 5.05 9.88 9.39
N ARG A 45 5.78 10.26 8.54
CA ARG A 45 5.33 10.28 7.13
C ARG A 45 5.28 8.87 6.54
N LYS A 46 6.09 8.04 7.07
CA LYS A 46 6.06 6.62 6.64
C LYS A 46 4.79 5.94 7.17
N ARG A 47 4.46 6.29 8.32
CA ARG A 47 3.24 5.71 8.92
C ARG A 47 1.98 6.21 8.18
N ALA A 48 2.04 7.40 7.80
CA ALA A 48 0.89 7.98 7.08
C ALA A 48 0.73 7.33 5.69
N GLN A 49 1.72 6.72 5.23
CA GLN A 49 1.62 6.11 3.88
C GLN A 49 1.21 4.64 3.98
N MET A 50 1.12 4.14 5.14
CA MET A 50 0.61 2.76 5.28
C MET A 50 -0.89 2.70 4.99
N MET A 51 -1.44 1.57 4.42
CA MET A 51 -2.77 1.46 3.77
C MET A 51 -3.80 0.95 4.79
N LEU A 52 -3.56 1.13 6.13
CA LEU A 52 -4.58 0.75 7.13
C LEU A 52 -4.20 1.37 8.48
N VAL A 53 -3.72 2.52 8.35
CA VAL A 53 -3.20 3.16 9.59
C VAL A 53 -4.38 3.41 10.55
N ARG A 54 -5.48 3.67 10.01
CA ARG A 54 -6.64 3.95 10.88
C ARG A 54 -7.19 2.66 11.50
N MET A 55 -7.14 1.65 10.75
CA MET A 55 -7.68 0.36 11.26
C MET A 55 -6.74 -0.25 12.30
N ALA A 56 -5.54 0.29 12.36
CA ALA A 56 -4.56 -0.30 13.30
C ALA A 56 -4.77 0.27 14.70
N SER A 57 -5.74 1.06 14.84
CA SER A 57 -6.04 1.57 16.19
C SER A 57 -6.81 0.55 17.03
N PRO A 58 -6.67 0.60 18.32
CA PRO A 58 -7.30 -0.39 19.23
C PRO A 58 -8.82 -0.44 19.05
N LYS A 59 -9.35 0.60 18.57
CA LYS A 59 -10.82 0.63 18.41
C LYS A 59 -11.29 -0.39 17.35
N HIS A 60 -10.40 -0.63 16.40
CA HIS A 60 -10.83 -1.56 15.31
C HIS A 60 -10.18 -2.93 15.48
N LEU A 61 -9.40 -3.06 16.56
CA LEU A 61 -8.77 -4.37 16.84
C LEU A 61 -9.50 -5.03 18.02
N GLY A 62 -9.84 -6.31 17.76
CA GLY A 62 -10.51 -7.07 18.85
C GLY A 62 -9.77 -8.38 19.14
N ALA A 63 -10.06 -8.82 20.42
CA ALA A 63 -9.44 -10.11 20.81
C ALA A 63 -10.52 -11.07 21.31
N ARG A 64 -10.36 -12.29 20.82
CA ARG A 64 -11.34 -13.32 21.26
C ARG A 64 -10.57 -14.55 21.76
N GLY A 65 -11.13 -15.06 22.91
CA GLY A 65 -10.52 -16.27 23.49
C GLY A 65 -11.24 -17.55 23.03
N THR A 66 -10.39 -18.53 22.59
CA THR A 66 -10.97 -19.87 22.27
C THR A 66 -10.46 -20.91 23.26
N GLN A 67 -11.12 -22.04 23.28
CA GLN A 67 -10.71 -23.11 24.23
C GLN A 67 -9.24 -23.48 24.05
N ASN A 68 -8.70 -23.22 22.89
CA ASN A 68 -7.31 -23.66 22.60
C ASN A 68 -6.38 -22.45 22.46
N GLY A 69 -7.00 -21.25 22.80
CA GLY A 69 -6.06 -20.12 22.57
C GLY A 69 -6.82 -18.80 22.45
N ALA A 70 -6.01 -17.76 21.98
CA ALA A 70 -6.58 -16.40 21.83
C ALA A 70 -6.27 -15.87 20.43
N GLU A 71 -7.29 -15.21 19.92
CA GLU A 71 -7.11 -14.63 18.58
C GLU A 71 -7.28 -13.11 18.66
N VAL A 72 -6.38 -12.47 17.87
CA VAL A 72 -6.49 -11.00 17.77
C VAL A 72 -6.63 -10.63 16.28
N GLY A 73 -7.66 -9.86 16.07
CA GLY A 73 -7.82 -9.46 14.66
C GLY A 73 -8.91 -8.38 14.54
N PHE A 74 -9.23 -8.13 13.19
CA PHE A 74 -10.34 -7.17 12.93
C PHE A 74 -11.68 -7.90 12.93
N PHE A 75 -12.73 -7.14 13.42
CA PHE A 75 -14.06 -7.81 13.42
C PHE A 75 -15.07 -6.88 12.73
N GLY A 76 -16.19 -7.52 12.19
CA GLY A 76 -17.26 -6.72 11.55
C GLY A 76 -16.78 -6.08 10.24
N ARG A 77 -17.10 -4.82 10.20
CA ARG A 77 -16.82 -4.07 8.95
C ARG A 77 -15.30 -3.92 8.74
N ALA A 78 -14.61 -3.73 9.79
CA ALA A 78 -13.15 -3.59 9.66
C ALA A 78 -12.51 -4.87 9.12
N GLU A 79 -13.05 -6.03 9.55
CA GLU A 79 -12.52 -7.31 9.00
C GLU A 79 -12.76 -7.39 7.49
N ARG A 80 -13.94 -6.99 7.10
CA ARG A 80 -14.24 -7.05 5.66
C ARG A 80 -13.30 -6.14 4.85
N ILE A 81 -13.10 -4.94 5.34
CA ILE A 81 -12.26 -3.97 4.61
C ILE A 81 -10.82 -4.51 4.55
N ALA A 82 -10.37 -4.98 5.69
CA ALA A 82 -9.01 -5.54 5.70
C ALA A 82 -8.86 -6.68 4.71
N ARG A 83 -9.78 -7.53 4.59
CA ARG A 83 -9.70 -8.67 3.67
C ARG A 83 -9.70 -8.20 2.20
N VAL A 84 -10.62 -7.30 1.92
CA VAL A 84 -10.70 -6.82 0.53
C VAL A 84 -9.35 -6.24 0.09
N HIS A 85 -8.76 -5.56 1.04
CA HIS A 85 -7.53 -4.87 0.59
C HIS A 85 -6.32 -5.81 0.67
N HIS A 86 -6.33 -6.71 1.71
CA HIS A 86 -5.17 -7.62 1.82
C HIS A 86 -5.20 -8.71 0.75
N PHE A 87 -6.38 -9.26 0.60
CA PHE A 87 -6.44 -10.42 -0.33
C PHE A 87 -6.87 -9.96 -1.73
N GLY A 88 -7.10 -8.75 -1.86
CA GLY A 88 -7.47 -8.24 -3.21
C GLY A 88 -8.86 -8.68 -3.63
N GLU A 89 -9.80 -8.59 -2.76
CA GLU A 89 -11.19 -8.98 -3.11
C GLU A 89 -11.93 -7.84 -3.81
N ARG A 90 -13.04 -8.26 -4.43
CA ARG A 90 -13.87 -7.23 -5.10
C ARG A 90 -14.83 -6.58 -4.09
N ASP A 91 -14.83 -5.17 -4.13
CA ASP A 91 -15.77 -4.48 -3.22
C ASP A 91 -16.21 -3.15 -3.85
N SER A 92 -17.42 -2.74 -3.27
CA SER A 92 -17.93 -1.43 -3.76
C SER A 92 -17.20 -0.27 -3.07
N VAL A 93 -16.90 0.79 -3.87
CA VAL A 93 -16.15 1.94 -3.31
C VAL A 93 -17.09 2.78 -2.41
N ARG A 94 -18.41 2.72 -2.74
CA ARG A 94 -19.45 3.34 -1.87
C ARG A 94 -20.74 2.53 -1.98
N PRO A 95 -21.52 2.64 -0.97
CA PRO A 95 -22.76 1.85 -1.01
C PRO A 95 -23.57 2.15 -2.27
N GLY A 96 -23.82 1.09 -3.02
CA GLY A 96 -24.60 1.22 -4.28
C GLY A 96 -23.74 1.75 -5.44
N GLY A 97 -22.48 1.84 -5.23
CA GLY A 97 -21.61 2.48 -6.24
C GLY A 97 -20.85 1.42 -7.05
N PRO A 98 -19.88 1.88 -7.84
CA PRO A 98 -19.11 1.01 -8.74
C PRO A 98 -18.24 0.01 -7.94
N GLN A 99 -18.13 -1.17 -8.56
CA GLN A 99 -17.30 -2.23 -7.93
C GLN A 99 -15.85 -2.12 -8.43
N TYR A 100 -14.98 -2.34 -7.41
CA TYR A 100 -13.55 -2.27 -7.78
C TYR A 100 -12.83 -3.55 -7.37
N ASP A 101 -11.94 -4.02 -8.27
CA ASP A 101 -11.09 -5.19 -7.91
C ASP A 101 -9.76 -4.70 -7.33
N TYR A 102 -9.61 -4.98 -6.07
CA TYR A 102 -8.38 -4.48 -5.41
C TYR A 102 -7.24 -5.49 -5.62
N PRO A 103 -6.04 -4.94 -5.78
CA PRO A 103 -4.91 -5.86 -5.93
C PRO A 103 -4.52 -6.51 -4.59
N ALA A 104 -4.15 -7.81 -4.71
CA ALA A 104 -3.71 -8.50 -3.47
C ALA A 104 -2.35 -7.98 -3.02
N ARG A 105 -2.31 -7.89 -1.67
CA ARG A 105 -1.04 -7.39 -1.11
C ARG A 105 -0.39 -8.48 -0.26
N PRO A 106 0.49 -9.32 -0.81
CA PRO A 106 1.17 -10.42 -0.10
C PRO A 106 2.24 -9.89 0.87
N LEU A 107 2.18 -10.52 2.06
CA LEU A 107 3.18 -10.09 3.08
C LEU A 107 4.59 -10.52 2.64
N LEU A 108 5.48 -9.55 2.67
CA LEU A 108 6.90 -9.91 2.41
C LEU A 108 7.43 -10.82 3.53
N GLY A 109 6.99 -12.10 3.38
CA GLY A 109 7.28 -13.13 4.39
C GLY A 109 8.79 -13.34 4.57
N ILE A 110 8.92 -14.22 5.66
CA ILE A 110 10.31 -14.67 5.96
C ILE A 110 10.73 -15.70 4.91
N GLY A 111 11.63 -15.35 4.18
CA GLY A 111 12.18 -16.26 3.17
C GLY A 111 12.94 -17.45 3.78
N ARG A 112 13.21 -18.36 2.93
CA ARG A 112 13.86 -19.61 3.41
C ARG A 112 15.10 -19.29 4.25
N MET A 113 15.85 -18.38 3.79
CA MET A 113 17.11 -18.09 4.52
C MET A 113 16.80 -17.49 5.91
N GLU A 114 15.91 -16.61 5.88
CA GLU A 114 15.53 -15.99 7.17
C GLU A 114 14.93 -17.03 8.13
N ARG A 115 14.25 -17.89 7.52
CA ARG A 115 13.65 -18.94 8.38
C ARG A 115 14.76 -19.81 8.99
N GLU A 116 15.68 -20.11 8.16
CA GLU A 116 16.76 -20.97 8.66
C GLU A 116 17.57 -20.24 9.75
N ALA A 117 17.66 -19.02 9.52
CA ALA A 117 18.42 -18.25 10.52
C ALA A 117 17.68 -18.23 11.87
N VAL A 118 16.44 -17.98 11.78
CA VAL A 118 15.66 -17.95 13.04
C VAL A 118 15.71 -19.33 13.73
N LEU A 119 15.56 -20.33 12.89
CA LEU A 119 15.61 -21.68 13.49
C LEU A 119 16.97 -21.94 14.16
N ALA A 120 17.98 -21.62 13.43
CA ALA A 120 19.32 -21.85 14.01
C ALA A 120 19.47 -21.08 15.33
N ALA A 121 18.99 -19.83 15.32
CA ALA A 121 19.08 -19.03 16.55
C ALA A 121 18.34 -19.69 17.71
N VAL A 122 17.17 -20.21 17.44
CA VAL A 122 16.38 -20.86 18.50
C VAL A 122 17.11 -22.12 19.00
N LEU A 123 17.61 -22.93 18.11
CA LEU A 123 18.30 -24.17 18.52
C LEU A 123 19.55 -23.85 19.33
N ASN A 124 20.23 -22.84 18.87
CA ASN A 124 21.42 -22.48 19.66
C ASN A 124 21.04 -22.08 21.09
N TYR A 125 20.01 -21.29 21.22
CA TYR A 125 19.56 -20.90 22.57
C TYR A 125 19.17 -22.12 23.41
N LEU A 126 18.55 -23.11 22.84
CA LEU A 126 18.08 -24.27 23.63
C LEU A 126 19.26 -25.19 23.96
N ASN A 127 20.27 -25.20 23.14
CA ASN A 127 21.41 -26.09 23.41
C ASN A 127 22.35 -25.48 24.46
N THR A 128 22.31 -24.29 24.66
CA THR A 128 23.14 -23.64 25.70
C THR A 128 22.40 -23.64 27.04
N ALA A 129 21.11 -24.05 27.19
CA ALA A 129 20.43 -24.30 28.47
C ALA A 129 20.61 -25.76 28.91
#